data_AF-A0A9W4CTP1-F1
#
_entry.id   AF-A0A9W4CTP1-F1
#
_cell.length_a   1.000
_cell.length_b   1.000
_cell.length_c   1.000
_cell.angle_alpha   90.00
_cell.angle_beta   90.00
_cell.angle_gamma   90.00
#
_symmetry.space_group_name_H-M   'P 1'
#
loop_
_entity.id
_entity.type
_entity.pdbx_description
1 polymer ?
#
loop_
_entity_poly.entity_id
_entity_poly.type
_entity_poly.pdbx_seq_one_letter_code
_entity_poly.pdbx_strand_id
1 'polypeptide(L)' 'MIIVSDTTPISELAKVELLDLLPQIFGKVVIPQGVFDELQTGQHPAASFVQNLAGLILYPSENNFMR' A
#
# COMPACT_ATOMS: atom_id res chain seq x y z
N MET A 1 -7.40 -6.57 10.12
CA MET A 1 -7.42 -5.56 9.04
C MET A 1 -6.57 -4.40 9.50
N ILE A 2 -5.52 -4.06 8.75
CA ILE A 2 -4.70 -2.87 9.03
C ILE A 2 -4.77 -1.90 7.84
N ILE A 3 -4.56 -0.61 8.13
CA ILE A 3 -4.47 0.44 7.11
C ILE A 3 -3.04 0.97 7.14
N VAL A 4 -2.36 0.97 5.99
CA VAL A 4 -1.01 1.53 5.86
C VAL A 4 -1.12 2.86 5.13
N SER A 5 -1.01 3.96 5.87
CA SER A 5 -1.23 5.33 5.38
C SER A 5 0.06 6.09 5.03
N ASP A 6 1.19 5.39 4.90
CA ASP A 6 2.51 5.97 4.62
C ASP A 6 3.16 5.19 3.47
N THR A 7 3.88 5.88 2.59
CA THR A 7 4.61 5.28 1.48
C THR A 7 5.88 4.55 1.92
N THR A 8 6.47 4.92 3.06
CA THR A 8 7.75 4.37 3.56
C THR A 8 7.71 2.87 3.84
N PRO A 9 6.75 2.33 4.62
CA PRO A 9 6.70 0.88 4.89
C PRO A 9 6.46 0.06 3.61
N ILE A 10 5.64 0.58 2.70
CA ILE A 10 5.32 -0.08 1.42
C ILE A 10 6.54 -0.07 0.50
N SER A 11 7.22 1.06 0.41
CA SER A 11 8.38 1.24 -0.47
C SER A 11 9.58 0.43 0.02
N GLU A 12 9.93 0.47 1.30
CA GLU A 12 11.06 -0.30 1.83
C GLU A 12 10.84 -1.81 1.75
N LEU A 13 9.63 -2.31 2.05
CA LEU A 13 9.33 -3.74 1.90
C LEU A 13 9.35 -4.19 0.44
N ALA A 14 8.88 -3.36 -0.49
CA ALA A 14 8.93 -3.68 -1.91
C ALA A 14 10.38 -3.71 -2.44
N LYS A 15 11.28 -2.86 -1.95
CA LYS A 15 12.71 -2.86 -2.35
C LYS A 15 13.42 -4.16 -2.00
N VAL A 16 13.00 -4.82 -0.92
CA VAL A 16 13.56 -6.10 -0.48
C VAL A 16 12.69 -7.30 -0.87
N GLU A 17 11.68 -7.10 -1.74
CA GLU A 17 10.77 -8.16 -2.23
C GLU A 17 9.95 -8.85 -1.12
N LEU A 18 9.69 -8.17 0.01
CA LEU A 18 8.96 -8.70 1.18
C LEU A 18 7.61 -8.01 1.41
N LEU A 19 7.05 -7.35 0.39
CA LEU A 19 5.76 -6.65 0.53
C LEU A 19 4.60 -7.60 0.82
N ASP A 20 4.71 -8.85 0.40
CA ASP A 20 3.75 -9.93 0.65
C ASP A 20 3.70 -10.38 2.13
N LEU A 21 4.68 -10.02 2.97
CA LEU A 21 4.60 -10.28 4.41
C LEU A 21 3.42 -9.55 5.07
N LEU A 22 3.04 -8.38 4.56
CA LEU A 22 1.94 -7.58 5.10
C LEU A 22 0.63 -8.39 5.16
N PRO A 23 0.11 -8.93 4.03
CA PRO A 23 -1.07 -9.78 4.08
C PRO A 23 -0.84 -11.12 4.79
N GLN A 24 0.37 -11.69 4.80
CA GLN A 24 0.65 -12.93 5.55
C GLN A 24 0.50 -12.75 7.07
N ILE A 25 0.94 -11.61 7.62
CA ILE A 25 0.90 -11.33 9.06
C ILE A 25 -0.47 -10.79 9.48
N PHE A 26 -1.06 -9.90 8.68
CA PHE A 26 -2.24 -9.13 9.07
C PHE A 26 -3.54 -9.56 8.36
N GLY A 27 -3.45 -10.54 7.44
CA GLY A 27 -4.55 -11.01 6.61
C GLY A 27 -4.91 -10.02 5.51
N LYS A 28 -5.72 -9.01 5.84
CA LYS A 28 -6.13 -7.96 4.91
C LYS A 28 -5.44 -6.65 5.24
N VAL A 29 -4.76 -6.10 4.24
CA VAL A 29 -4.06 -4.81 4.33
C VAL A 29 -4.67 -3.84 3.35
N VAL A 30 -5.04 -2.67 3.85
CA VAL A 30 -5.65 -1.61 3.07
C VAL A 30 -4.63 -0.52 2.82
N ILE A 31 -4.50 -0.12 1.56
CA ILE A 31 -3.66 1.00 1.13
C ILE A 31 -4.59 2.11 0.64
N PRO A 32 -4.60 3.30 1.26
CA PRO A 32 -5.37 4.43 0.77
C PRO A 32 -4.93 4.84 -0.63
N GLN A 33 -5.89 5.25 -1.47
CA GLN A 33 -5.61 5.68 -2.85
C GLN A 33 -4.54 6.78 -2.91
N GLY A 34 -4.60 7.78 -2.03
CA GLY A 34 -3.60 8.85 -2.01
C GLY A 34 -2.17 8.39 -1.73
N VAL A 35 -1.98 7.32 -0.94
CA VAL A 35 -0.66 6.71 -0.70
C VAL A 35 -0.19 5.96 -1.94
N PHE A 36 -1.10 5.26 -2.61
CA PHE A 36 -0.79 4.58 -3.86
C PHE A 36 -0.40 5.57 -4.97
N ASP A 37 -1.11 6.70 -5.07
CA ASP A 37 -0.82 7.76 -6.05
C ASP A 37 0.56 8.40 -5.80
N GLU A 38 0.94 8.56 -4.53
CA GLU A 38 2.28 9.05 -4.15
C GLU A 38 3.38 8.06 -4.59
N LEU A 39 3.17 6.75 -4.39
CA LEU A 39 4.10 5.71 -4.87
C LEU A 39 4.28 5.73 -6.39
N GLN A 40 3.21 6.02 -7.15
CA GLN A 40 3.27 6.15 -8.61
C GLN A 40 4.04 7.40 -9.05
N THR A 41 3.83 8.53 -8.38
CA THR A 41 4.51 9.80 -8.69
C THR A 41 6.03 9.68 -8.48
N GLY A 42 6.45 8.95 -7.43
CA GLY A 42 7.85 8.66 -7.17
C GLY A 42 8.47 7.58 -8.06
N GLN A 43 7.73 7.02 -9.03
CA GLN A 43 8.14 5.88 -9.87
C GLN A 43 8.63 4.68 -9.03
N HIS A 44 8.04 4.48 -7.86
CA HIS A 44 8.50 3.44 -6.95
C HIS A 44 8.08 2.06 -7.46
N PRO A 45 8.98 1.04 -7.51
CA PRO A 45 8.62 -0.32 -7.92
C PRO A 45 7.42 -0.89 -7.14
N ALA A 46 7.24 -0.45 -5.89
CA ALA A 46 6.08 -0.80 -5.06
C ALA A 46 4.73 -0.60 -5.75
N ALA A 47 4.58 0.38 -6.64
CA ALA A 47 3.32 0.63 -7.32
C ALA A 47 2.86 -0.58 -8.16
N SER A 48 3.78 -1.29 -8.81
CA SER A 48 3.43 -2.51 -9.56
C SER A 48 3.13 -3.69 -8.63
N PHE A 49 3.85 -3.82 -7.51
CA PHE A 49 3.59 -4.89 -6.54
C PHE A 49 2.21 -4.75 -5.88
N VAL A 50 1.82 -3.53 -5.49
CA VAL A 50 0.52 -3.28 -4.84
C VAL A 50 -0.65 -3.70 -5.71
N GLN A 51 -0.57 -3.51 -7.04
CA GLN A 51 -1.65 -3.90 -7.96
C GLN A 51 -1.75 -5.42 -8.18
N ASN A 52 -0.67 -6.17 -7.93
CA ASN A 52 -0.58 -7.60 -8.29
C ASN A 52 -0.60 -8.54 -7.07
N LEU A 53 -0.54 -8.02 -5.84
CA LEU A 53 -0.48 -8.85 -4.64
C LEU A 53 -1.86 -9.14 -4.04
N ALA A 54 -2.18 -10.43 -3.94
CA ALA A 54 -3.37 -10.89 -3.24
C ALA A 54 -3.32 -10.49 -1.75
N GLY A 55 -4.41 -9.91 -1.25
CA GLY A 55 -4.53 -9.48 0.15
C GLY A 55 -4.20 -8.00 0.41
N LEU A 56 -3.66 -7.30 -0.59
CA LEU A 56 -3.60 -5.83 -0.61
C LEU A 56 -4.87 -5.29 -1.28
N ILE A 57 -5.52 -4.34 -0.60
CA ILE A 57 -6.77 -3.72 -1.07
C ILE A 57 -6.52 -2.22 -1.20
N LEU A 58 -6.69 -1.70 -2.41
CA LEU A 58 -6.75 -0.25 -2.63
C LEU A 58 -8.10 0.27 -2.12
N TYR A 59 -8.07 1.26 -1.25
CA TYR A 59 -9.27 1.90 -0.74
C TYR A 59 -9.38 3.31 -1.30
N PRO A 60 -10.46 3.65 -2.02
CA PRO A 60 -10.64 4.97 -2.58
C PRO A 60 -10.64 6.01 -1.46
N SER A 61 -9.82 7.05 -1.60
CA SER A 61 -9.85 8.18 -0.68
C SER A 61 -11.10 9.00 -0.95
N GLU A 62 -12.23 8.64 -0.35
CA GLU A 62 -13.22 9.66 -0.06
C GLU A 62 -12.57 10.60 0.96
N ASN A 63 -12.35 11.86 0.54
CA ASN A 63 -11.67 12.95 1.25
C ASN A 63 -12.36 13.38 2.57
N ASN A 64 -12.79 12.44 3.43
CA ASN A 64 -13.59 12.70 4.64
C ASN A 64 -12.87 12.36 5.96
N PHE A 65 -11.61 11.94 5.95
CA PHE A 65 -10.87 11.62 7.20
C PHE A 65 -10.14 12.81 7.84
N MET A 66 -10.22 14.01 7.26
CA MET A 66 -9.66 15.25 7.81
C MET A 66 -10.74 16.31 8.11
N ARG A 67 -11.87 15.88 8.69
CA ARG A 67 -12.87 16.76 9.31
C ARG A 67 -13.15 16.33 10.73
#